data_AF-A0A8S3H7Z2-F1
#
_entry.id   AF-A0A8S3H7Z2-F1
#
_cell.length_a   1.000
_cell.length_b   1.000
_cell.length_c   1.000
_cell.angle_alpha   90.00
_cell.angle_beta   90.00
_cell.angle_gamma   90.00
#
_symmetry.space_group_name_H-M   'P 1'
#
loop_
_entity.id
_entity.type
_entity.pdbx_description
1 polymer ?
#
loop_
_entity_poly.entity_id
_entity_poly.type
_entity_poly.pdbx_seq_one_letter_code
_entity_poly.pdbx_strand_id
1 'polypeptide(L)'
;PDIEGNIYLKEKSRKSWKKHFCVLRPSGLYFIPKGKSKKDLVCVAKFENIELFFGLDWQMKFKSPSDFCFALKHPLIQKKSSKYIKYMCVDTKIEFDRWIMNIRIAKFGQQLKTNYLLMDKAMNIYRSSGDTFILVLKEK
;
A
#
# COMPACT_ATOMS: atom_id res chain seq x y z
N PRO A 1 -12.64 1.57 -4.71
CA PRO A 1 -12.20 0.48 -5.61
C PRO A 1 -12.33 -0.88 -4.93
N ASP A 2 -13.16 -1.76 -5.49
CA ASP A 2 -13.34 -3.12 -5.00
C ASP A 2 -12.42 -4.06 -5.79
N ILE A 3 -11.13 -4.05 -5.43
CA ILE A 3 -10.20 -5.05 -5.94
C ILE A 3 -10.14 -6.23 -4.98
N GLU A 4 -10.02 -7.42 -5.55
CA GLU A 4 -9.81 -8.66 -4.81
C GLU A 4 -8.72 -9.48 -5.50
N GLY A 5 -8.03 -10.32 -4.72
CA GLY A 5 -6.93 -11.12 -5.24
C GLY A 5 -6.10 -11.72 -4.12
N ASN A 6 -5.20 -12.63 -4.49
CA ASN A 6 -4.34 -13.28 -3.52
C ASN A 6 -3.20 -12.37 -3.07
N ILE A 7 -2.94 -12.35 -1.76
CA ILE A 7 -1.78 -11.71 -1.15
C ILE A 7 -1.17 -12.69 -0.15
N TYR A 8 0.14 -12.79 -0.14
CA TYR A 8 0.85 -13.48 0.94
C TYR A 8 1.01 -12.55 2.13
N LEU A 9 0.44 -12.94 3.27
CA LEU A 9 0.60 -12.24 4.54
C LEU A 9 1.70 -12.93 5.35
N LYS A 10 2.66 -12.16 5.86
CA LYS A 10 3.69 -12.70 6.74
C LYS A 10 3.10 -13.05 8.10
N GLU A 11 3.47 -14.21 8.63
CA GLU A 11 3.06 -14.62 9.97
C GLU A 11 3.84 -13.84 11.06
N LYS A 12 3.18 -13.54 12.18
CA LYS A 12 3.68 -12.59 13.20
C LYS A 12 5.03 -12.97 13.80
N SER A 13 5.30 -14.26 13.98
CA SER A 13 6.47 -14.77 14.74
C SER A 13 7.45 -15.58 13.89
N ARG A 14 7.22 -15.72 12.59
CA ARG A 14 7.99 -16.62 11.72
C ARG A 14 8.37 -15.93 10.42
N LYS A 15 9.40 -16.42 9.73
CA LYS A 15 9.75 -16.05 8.34
C LYS A 15 8.85 -16.77 7.31
N SER A 16 7.66 -17.19 7.72
CA SER A 16 6.68 -17.85 6.89
C SER A 16 5.61 -16.88 6.41
N TRP A 17 5.04 -17.22 5.26
CA TRP A 17 4.07 -16.42 4.54
C TRP A 17 2.88 -17.30 4.19
N LYS A 18 1.67 -16.78 4.38
CA LYS A 18 0.43 -17.50 4.07
C LYS A 18 -0.35 -16.76 3.01
N LYS A 19 -0.76 -17.47 1.95
CA LYS A 19 -1.58 -16.91 0.88
C LYS A 19 -3.03 -16.77 1.36
N HIS A 20 -3.58 -15.57 1.22
CA HIS A 20 -4.96 -15.25 1.57
C HIS A 20 -5.64 -14.55 0.40
N PHE A 21 -6.89 -14.90 0.13
CA PHE A 21 -7.73 -14.14 -0.79
C PHE A 21 -8.17 -12.85 -0.10
N CYS A 22 -7.54 -11.75 -0.50
CA CYS A 22 -7.73 -10.43 0.08
C CYS A 22 -8.70 -9.59 -0.75
N VAL A 23 -9.36 -8.68 -0.06
CA VAL A 23 -10.39 -7.81 -0.62
C VAL A 23 -10.16 -6.40 -0.08
N LEU A 24 -10.08 -5.43 -0.99
CA LEU A 24 -9.98 -4.02 -0.65
C LEU A 24 -11.38 -3.42 -0.49
N ARG A 25 -11.56 -2.64 0.57
CA ARG A 25 -12.73 -1.78 0.79
C ARG A 25 -12.26 -0.35 1.06
N PRO A 26 -13.14 0.66 0.94
CA PRO A 26 -12.79 2.04 1.32
C PRO A 26 -12.23 2.15 2.75
N SER A 27 -12.75 1.34 3.69
CA SER A 27 -12.33 1.35 5.09
C SER A 27 -10.99 0.66 5.37
N GLY A 28 -10.51 -0.21 4.49
CA GLY A 28 -9.33 -1.02 4.78
C GLY A 28 -9.13 -2.25 3.90
N LEU A 29 -8.12 -3.02 4.27
CA LEU A 29 -7.78 -4.31 3.65
C LEU A 29 -8.31 -5.45 4.52
N TYR A 30 -8.94 -6.43 3.88
CA TYR A 30 -9.56 -7.59 4.52
C TYR A 30 -9.14 -8.87 3.80
N PHE A 31 -9.32 -10.03 4.42
CA PHE A 31 -9.26 -11.32 3.74
C PHE A 31 -10.45 -12.21 4.07
N ILE A 32 -10.72 -13.17 3.18
CA ILE A 32 -11.74 -14.20 3.37
C ILE A 32 -11.06 -15.46 3.93
N PRO A 33 -11.44 -15.95 5.13
CA PRO A 33 -10.92 -17.21 5.63
C PRO A 33 -11.29 -18.37 4.71
N LYS A 34 -10.40 -19.36 4.60
CA LYS A 34 -10.64 -20.54 3.75
C LYS A 34 -11.94 -21.24 4.18
N GLY A 35 -12.83 -21.50 3.21
CA GLY A 35 -14.13 -22.14 3.45
C GLY A 35 -15.21 -21.22 4.04
N LYS A 36 -14.98 -19.90 4.08
CA LYS A 36 -15.97 -18.90 4.49
C LYS A 36 -16.46 -18.06 3.31
N SER A 37 -17.58 -17.37 3.50
CA SER A 37 -18.22 -16.56 2.46
C SER A 37 -17.57 -15.19 2.30
N LYS A 38 -17.88 -14.47 1.22
CA LYS A 38 -17.44 -13.07 1.01
C LYS A 38 -17.94 -12.08 2.08
N LYS A 39 -18.90 -12.48 2.93
CA LYS A 39 -19.41 -11.68 4.04
C LYS A 39 -18.56 -11.83 5.32
N ASP A 40 -17.82 -12.92 5.44
CA ASP A 40 -17.03 -13.28 6.62
C ASP A 40 -15.62 -12.66 6.57
N LEU A 41 -15.56 -11.33 6.42
CA LEU A 41 -14.30 -10.62 6.23
C LEU A 41 -13.49 -10.48 7.54
N VAL A 42 -12.21 -10.84 7.49
CA VAL A 42 -11.26 -10.58 8.59
C VAL A 42 -10.41 -9.36 8.25
N CYS A 43 -10.40 -8.38 9.16
CA CYS A 43 -9.62 -7.15 8.97
C CYS A 43 -8.12 -7.42 9.06
N VAL A 44 -7.38 -7.02 8.01
CA VAL A 44 -5.91 -6.98 8.01
C VAL A 44 -5.44 -5.64 8.57
N ALA A 45 -5.98 -4.54 8.04
CA ALA A 45 -5.64 -3.19 8.44
C ALA A 45 -6.71 -2.15 8.04
N LYS A 46 -6.91 -1.11 8.86
CA LYS A 46 -7.77 0.05 8.58
C LYS A 46 -6.93 1.27 8.17
N PHE A 47 -7.37 2.04 7.17
CA PHE A 47 -6.52 3.08 6.55
C PHE A 47 -6.40 4.40 7.31
N GLU A 48 -7.21 4.61 8.36
CA GLU A 48 -7.27 5.85 9.13
C GLU A 48 -5.90 6.31 9.65
N ASN A 49 -5.12 5.40 10.22
CA ASN A 49 -3.86 5.74 10.91
C ASN A 49 -2.65 4.91 10.45
N ILE A 50 -2.66 4.40 9.21
CA ILE A 50 -1.55 3.63 8.66
C ILE A 50 -1.10 4.18 7.32
N GLU A 51 0.19 4.06 7.05
CA GLU A 51 0.80 4.40 5.78
C GLU A 51 1.30 3.16 5.06
N LEU A 52 1.42 3.30 3.74
CA LEU A 52 1.90 2.28 2.81
C LEU A 52 3.40 2.46 2.58
N PHE A 53 4.16 1.39 2.71
CA PHE A 53 5.61 1.36 2.51
C PHE A 53 6.00 0.24 1.55
N PHE A 54 7.04 0.45 0.76
CA PHE A 54 7.60 -0.61 -0.07
C PHE A 54 8.55 -1.50 0.74
N GLY A 55 8.50 -2.80 0.48
CA GLY A 55 9.40 -3.78 1.06
C GLY A 55 10.61 -3.99 0.15
N LEU A 56 11.81 -3.91 0.72
CA LEU A 56 13.08 -4.03 0.00
C LEU A 56 13.90 -5.21 0.53
N ASP A 57 14.37 -6.08 -0.38
CA ASP A 57 15.14 -7.31 -0.12
C ASP A 57 14.46 -8.27 0.86
N TRP A 58 13.14 -8.35 0.83
CA TRP A 58 12.39 -9.19 1.77
C TRP A 58 12.49 -10.68 1.45
N GLN A 59 12.85 -11.07 0.23
CA GLN A 59 13.18 -12.46 -0.07
C GLN A 59 14.38 -12.91 0.77
N MET A 60 15.44 -12.11 0.80
CA MET A 60 16.63 -12.42 1.60
C MET A 60 16.35 -12.30 3.11
N LYS A 61 15.73 -11.20 3.56
CA LYS A 61 15.53 -10.89 4.99
C LYS A 61 14.47 -11.78 5.65
N PHE A 62 13.33 -11.94 4.98
CA PHE A 62 12.10 -12.53 5.52
C PHE A 62 11.57 -13.72 4.73
N LYS A 63 12.30 -14.20 3.70
CA LYS A 63 11.88 -15.34 2.86
C LYS A 63 10.51 -15.10 2.22
N SER A 64 10.25 -13.86 1.78
CA SER A 64 9.05 -13.58 1.00
C SER A 64 9.03 -14.39 -0.29
N PRO A 65 7.84 -14.74 -0.83
CA PRO A 65 7.74 -15.47 -2.10
C PRO A 65 8.29 -14.70 -3.32
N SER A 66 8.16 -13.38 -3.33
CA SER A 66 8.67 -12.50 -4.39
C SER A 66 9.31 -11.23 -3.80
N ASP A 67 9.91 -10.39 -4.63
CA ASP A 67 10.39 -9.05 -4.26
C ASP A 67 9.28 -7.98 -4.32
N PHE A 68 8.08 -8.35 -4.77
CA PHE A 68 6.93 -7.45 -4.89
C PHE A 68 6.22 -7.29 -3.55
N CYS A 69 6.90 -6.60 -2.64
CA CYS A 69 6.57 -6.54 -1.23
C CYS A 69 6.14 -5.15 -0.79
N PHE A 70 5.18 -5.09 0.12
CA PHE A 70 4.73 -3.83 0.73
C PHE A 70 4.29 -4.04 2.19
N ALA A 71 4.29 -2.96 2.96
CA ALA A 71 3.86 -2.94 4.34
C ALA A 71 2.81 -1.87 4.61
N LEU A 72 1.96 -2.17 5.58
CA LEU A 72 1.08 -1.20 6.20
C LEU A 72 1.44 -1.07 7.69
N LYS A 73 1.74 0.15 8.14
CA LYS A 73 2.04 0.46 9.55
C LYS A 73 1.75 1.91 9.89
N HIS A 74 1.58 2.21 11.17
CA HIS A 74 1.56 3.59 11.66
C HIS A 74 2.91 4.29 11.38
N PRO A 75 2.93 5.57 10.97
CA PRO A 75 4.16 6.33 10.73
C PRO A 75 5.15 6.29 11.90
N LEU A 76 4.63 6.46 13.12
CA LEU A 76 5.43 6.49 14.37
C LEU A 76 6.07 5.15 14.75
N ILE A 77 5.70 4.03 14.11
CA ILE A 77 6.36 2.74 14.38
C ILE A 77 7.72 2.71 13.68
N GLN A 78 8.80 2.85 14.46
CA GLN A 78 10.18 2.76 13.97
C GLN A 78 10.87 1.41 14.26
N LYS A 79 10.33 0.62 15.21
CA LYS A 79 10.86 -0.71 15.51
C LYS A 79 10.67 -1.65 14.31
N LYS A 80 11.79 -2.16 13.77
CA LYS A 80 11.84 -2.99 12.55
C LYS A 80 11.01 -4.28 12.60
N SER A 81 10.78 -4.85 13.79
CA SER A 81 10.06 -6.11 14.00
C SER A 81 8.87 -5.94 14.95
N SER A 82 7.94 -5.08 14.56
CA SER A 82 6.74 -4.80 15.36
C SER A 82 5.55 -5.66 14.91
N LYS A 83 4.82 -6.24 15.88
CA LYS A 83 3.56 -7.00 15.62
C LYS A 83 2.47 -6.15 14.92
N TYR A 84 2.64 -4.84 14.94
CA TYR A 84 1.75 -3.86 14.34
C TYR A 84 2.06 -3.56 12.86
N ILE A 85 3.19 -4.04 12.33
CA ILE A 85 3.51 -3.94 10.91
C ILE A 85 2.86 -5.13 10.20
N LYS A 86 2.09 -4.86 9.15
CA LYS A 86 1.52 -5.89 8.27
C LYS A 86 2.37 -5.98 7.02
N TYR A 87 3.10 -7.08 6.86
CA TYR A 87 3.95 -7.34 5.70
C TYR A 87 3.17 -8.18 4.68
N MET A 88 3.22 -7.74 3.43
CA MET A 88 2.49 -8.31 2.31
C MET A 88 3.43 -8.54 1.12
N CYS A 89 3.11 -9.54 0.32
CA CYS A 89 3.83 -9.91 -0.90
C CYS A 89 2.81 -10.42 -1.93
N VAL A 90 3.07 -10.20 -3.22
CA VAL A 90 2.25 -10.70 -4.34
C VAL A 90 3.14 -11.39 -5.38
N ASP A 91 2.57 -12.13 -6.33
CA ASP A 91 3.39 -12.96 -7.23
C ASP A 91 4.05 -12.10 -8.34
N THR A 92 3.40 -11.04 -8.81
CA THR A 92 3.86 -10.25 -9.98
C THR A 92 3.93 -8.74 -9.75
N LYS A 93 4.72 -8.04 -10.59
CA LYS A 93 4.79 -6.57 -10.62
C LYS A 93 3.45 -5.90 -10.91
N ILE A 94 2.67 -6.49 -11.82
CA ILE A 94 1.35 -5.97 -12.21
C ILE A 94 0.38 -6.02 -11.02
N GLU A 95 0.35 -7.13 -10.30
CA GLU A 95 -0.44 -7.24 -9.06
C GLU A 95 0.02 -6.21 -8.03
N PHE A 96 1.33 -6.02 -7.88
CA PHE A 96 1.89 -5.07 -6.95
C PHE A 96 1.43 -3.65 -7.26
N ASP A 97 1.63 -3.18 -8.49
CA ASP A 97 1.21 -1.83 -8.89
C ASP A 97 -0.28 -1.64 -8.72
N ARG A 98 -1.08 -2.66 -9.06
CA ARG A 98 -2.53 -2.66 -8.85
C ARG A 98 -2.88 -2.49 -7.37
N TRP A 99 -2.26 -3.25 -6.47
CA TRP A 99 -2.52 -3.14 -5.02
C TRP A 99 -2.07 -1.78 -4.47
N ILE A 100 -0.85 -1.34 -4.79
CA ILE A 100 -0.32 -0.06 -4.32
C ILE A 100 -1.24 1.09 -4.75
N MET A 101 -1.59 1.15 -6.03
CA MET A 101 -2.45 2.20 -6.57
C MET A 101 -3.83 2.20 -5.90
N ASN A 102 -4.48 1.04 -5.82
CA ASN A 102 -5.83 0.98 -5.28
C ASN A 102 -5.88 1.25 -3.77
N ILE A 103 -4.86 0.84 -3.00
CA ILE A 103 -4.72 1.21 -1.58
C ILE A 103 -4.58 2.72 -1.45
N ARG A 104 -3.76 3.38 -2.27
CA ARG A 104 -3.62 4.84 -2.26
C ARG A 104 -4.94 5.53 -2.61
N ILE A 105 -5.66 5.05 -3.63
CA ILE A 105 -6.98 5.58 -3.99
C ILE A 105 -7.97 5.40 -2.83
N ALA A 106 -8.00 4.23 -2.18
CA ALA A 106 -8.89 3.99 -1.05
C ALA A 106 -8.58 4.89 0.15
N LYS A 107 -7.30 5.13 0.46
CA LYS A 107 -6.87 5.97 1.58
C LYS A 107 -7.07 7.46 1.34
N PHE A 108 -6.71 7.97 0.17
CA PHE A 108 -6.67 9.42 -0.09
C PHE A 108 -7.88 9.93 -0.89
N GLY A 109 -8.59 9.04 -1.60
CA GLY A 109 -9.78 9.38 -2.37
C GLY A 109 -9.59 10.60 -3.28
N GLN A 110 -10.48 11.57 -3.12
CA GLN A 110 -10.51 12.80 -3.93
C GLN A 110 -9.24 13.65 -3.79
N GLN A 111 -8.58 13.63 -2.63
CA GLN A 111 -7.34 14.38 -2.41
C GLN A 111 -6.25 13.97 -3.42
N LEU A 112 -6.15 12.67 -3.72
CA LEU A 112 -5.16 12.17 -4.68
C LEU A 112 -5.40 12.72 -6.10
N LYS A 113 -6.68 12.82 -6.51
CA LYS A 113 -7.07 13.44 -7.78
C LYS A 113 -6.76 14.94 -7.79
N THR A 114 -7.09 15.65 -6.71
CA THR A 114 -6.77 17.08 -6.59
C THR A 114 -5.27 17.33 -6.68
N ASN A 115 -4.46 16.55 -5.95
CA ASN A 115 -3.00 16.65 -5.99
C ASN A 115 -2.45 16.43 -7.42
N TYR A 116 -2.99 15.45 -8.15
CA TYR A 116 -2.61 15.21 -9.53
C TYR A 116 -2.91 16.41 -10.44
N LEU A 117 -4.14 16.95 -10.36
CA LEU A 117 -4.56 18.08 -11.20
C LEU A 117 -3.74 19.35 -10.91
N LEU A 118 -3.41 19.60 -9.63
CA LEU A 118 -2.54 20.71 -9.23
C LEU A 118 -1.13 20.54 -9.80
N MET A 119 -0.57 19.33 -9.73
CA MET A 119 0.75 19.04 -10.30
C MET A 119 0.78 19.16 -11.82
N ASP A 120 -0.25 18.66 -12.52
CA ASP A 120 -0.34 18.77 -13.98
C ASP A 120 -0.37 20.24 -14.42
N LYS A 121 -1.17 21.07 -13.74
CA LYS A 121 -1.22 22.52 -13.98
C LYS A 121 0.14 23.17 -13.74
N ALA A 122 0.82 22.85 -12.63
CA ALA A 122 2.13 23.39 -12.31
C ALA A 122 3.18 22.99 -13.36
N MET A 123 3.16 21.75 -13.83
CA MET A 123 4.07 21.26 -14.89
C MET A 123 3.81 21.93 -16.23
N ASN A 124 2.56 22.22 -16.57
CA ASN A 124 2.23 22.94 -17.80
C ASN A 124 2.73 24.39 -17.75
N ILE A 125 2.63 25.06 -16.60
CA ILE A 125 3.22 26.39 -16.39
C ILE A 125 4.74 26.33 -16.51
N TYR A 126 5.40 25.36 -15.87
CA TYR A 126 6.86 25.18 -15.96
C TYR A 126 7.32 25.02 -17.43
N ARG A 127 6.65 24.16 -18.20
CA ARG A 127 6.98 23.93 -19.62
C ARG A 127 6.81 25.17 -20.49
N SER A 128 5.83 26.03 -20.19
CA SER A 128 5.57 27.24 -20.98
C SER A 128 6.43 28.44 -20.57
N SER A 129 6.93 28.47 -19.33
CA SER A 129 7.76 29.56 -18.81
C SER A 129 9.26 29.38 -19.04
N GLY A 130 9.74 28.16 -19.32
CA GLY A 130 11.15 27.90 -19.63
C GLY A 130 12.12 28.09 -18.45
N ASP A 131 11.63 28.49 -17.28
CA ASP A 131 12.44 28.88 -16.12
C ASP A 131 12.68 27.73 -15.14
N THR A 132 13.95 27.53 -14.77
CA THR A 132 14.43 26.51 -13.83
C THR A 132 14.33 26.98 -12.37
N PHE A 133 13.16 27.43 -11.91
CA PHE A 133 12.99 27.89 -10.52
C PHE A 133 12.31 26.84 -9.61
N ILE A 134 13.06 26.50 -8.57
CA ILE A 134 12.77 25.55 -7.49
C ILE A 134 11.34 25.72 -6.96
N LEU A 135 10.55 24.65 -7.09
CA LEU A 135 9.20 24.59 -6.52
C LEU A 135 9.25 24.82 -5.01
N VAL A 136 8.54 25.85 -4.60
CA VAL A 136 8.29 26.27 -3.23
C VAL A 136 7.65 25.11 -2.46
N LEU A 137 8.48 24.33 -1.77
CA LEU A 137 8.16 23.74 -0.47
C LEU A 137 8.65 24.71 0.61
N LYS A 138 8.12 25.94 0.64
CA LYS A 138 8.16 26.74 1.87
C LYS A 138 6.86 26.49 2.62
N GLU A 139 7.02 25.64 3.63
CA GLU A 139 6.39 25.73 4.95
C GLU A 139 5.07 26.50 5.04
N LYS A 140 3.99 25.76 5.32
CA LYS A 140 3.06 26.08 6.39
C LYS A 140 2.74 24.81 7.16
#